data_AF-A0AAE0KQS9-F1
#
_entry.id   AF-A0AAE0KQS9-F1
#
_cell.length_a   1.000
_cell.length_b   1.000
_cell.length_c   1.000
_cell.angle_alpha   90.00
_cell.angle_beta   90.00
_cell.angle_gamma   90.00
#
_symmetry.space_group_name_H-M   'P 1'
#
loop_
_entity.id
_entity.type
_entity.pdbx_description
1 polymer ?
#
loop_
_entity_poly.entity_id
_entity_poly.type
_entity_poly.pdbx_seq_one_letter_code
_entity_poly.pdbx_strand_id
1 'polypeptide(L)'
;MASWTDQFIDGIFEKGVNHVTLVVLNAVLALLALPIVALYFIAAKAGGVIHVGILGFLWLGLVISINWFVFQIGLEAASTGEKDSTETKESESETVRQLLHCARFWRSSRPLARPHVAAQLFSSHTACGGLSTTTGKQRIAVGISGGVDSAVTALLLQQKGYQVFGVFMKNWDEAEETGGACTFEQDLRDATRVCKTLKIPLHTVEFVQEYWHQVFTDFVADCARGLTPNPDLACNRHIKV
;
A
#
# COMPACT_ATOMS: atom_id res chain seq x y z
N MET A 1 1.23 -0.52 -36.55
CA MET A 1 -0.19 -0.39 -36.19
C MET A 1 -0.46 -1.51 -35.23
N ALA A 2 -0.53 -1.24 -33.92
CA ALA A 2 -0.87 -2.26 -32.94
C ALA A 2 -2.27 -2.79 -33.24
N SER A 3 -2.44 -4.10 -33.21
CA SER A 3 -3.75 -4.71 -33.48
C SER A 3 -4.71 -4.31 -32.36
N TRP A 4 -6.00 -4.18 -32.68
CA TRP A 4 -7.03 -3.88 -31.65
C TRP A 4 -6.99 -4.89 -30.49
N THR A 5 -6.55 -6.12 -30.77
CA THR A 5 -6.29 -7.18 -29.78
C THR A 5 -5.15 -6.84 -28.81
N ASP A 6 -4.07 -6.22 -29.27
CA ASP A 6 -2.95 -5.83 -28.39
C ASP A 6 -3.40 -4.72 -27.43
N GLN A 7 -4.13 -3.72 -27.93
CA GLN A 7 -4.67 -2.64 -27.09
C GLN A 7 -5.73 -3.10 -26.08
N PHE A 8 -6.53 -4.11 -26.46
CA PHE A 8 -7.53 -4.70 -25.58
C PHE A 8 -6.89 -5.55 -24.48
N ILE A 9 -5.86 -6.33 -24.82
CA ILE A 9 -5.09 -7.13 -23.87
C ILE A 9 -4.33 -6.22 -22.90
N ASP A 10 -3.63 -5.21 -23.40
CA ASP A 10 -2.90 -4.25 -22.57
C ASP A 10 -3.84 -3.47 -21.63
N GLY A 11 -5.04 -3.09 -22.10
CA GLY A 11 -6.05 -2.43 -21.27
C GLY A 11 -6.69 -3.30 -20.19
N ILE A 12 -6.65 -4.64 -20.35
CA ILE A 12 -7.07 -5.59 -19.31
C ILE A 12 -5.96 -5.74 -18.25
N PHE A 13 -4.69 -5.74 -18.66
CA PHE A 13 -3.56 -5.91 -17.75
C PHE A 13 -3.17 -4.62 -17.00
N GLU A 14 -3.35 -3.43 -17.57
CA GLU A 14 -3.08 -2.15 -16.89
C GLU A 14 -4.00 -1.85 -15.70
N LYS A 15 -5.20 -2.44 -15.65
CA LYS A 15 -6.19 -2.19 -14.59
C LYS A 15 -6.16 -3.19 -13.44
N GLY A 16 -5.27 -4.18 -13.48
CA GLY A 16 -5.21 -5.24 -12.48
C GLY A 16 -6.45 -6.13 -12.52
N VAL A 17 -6.36 -7.31 -13.13
CA VAL A 17 -7.47 -8.28 -13.07
C VAL A 17 -7.46 -8.92 -11.69
N ASN A 18 -8.32 -8.42 -10.80
CA ASN A 18 -8.50 -8.98 -9.46
C ASN A 18 -8.85 -10.47 -9.51
N HIS A 19 -8.38 -11.25 -8.54
CA HIS A 19 -8.68 -12.68 -8.41
C HIS A 19 -10.18 -12.98 -8.49
N VAL A 20 -11.02 -12.09 -7.93
CA VAL A 20 -12.48 -12.16 -8.01
C VAL A 20 -12.99 -12.08 -9.44
N THR A 21 -12.42 -11.20 -10.27
CA THR A 21 -12.79 -11.04 -11.68
C THR A 21 -12.47 -12.31 -12.49
N LEU A 22 -11.34 -12.95 -12.21
CA LEU A 22 -10.96 -14.22 -12.84
C LEU A 22 -11.89 -15.37 -12.41
N VAL A 23 -12.25 -15.45 -11.14
CA VAL A 23 -13.19 -16.46 -10.63
C VAL A 23 -14.58 -16.27 -11.25
N VAL A 24 -15.06 -15.03 -11.34
CA VAL A 24 -16.35 -14.71 -11.97
C VAL A 24 -16.32 -15.03 -13.47
N LEU A 25 -15.25 -14.69 -14.18
CA LEU A 25 -15.11 -14.99 -15.60
C LEU A 25 -15.09 -16.50 -15.86
N ASN A 26 -14.39 -17.26 -15.03
CA ASN A 26 -14.35 -18.73 -15.13
C ASN A 26 -15.73 -19.34 -14.85
N ALA A 27 -16.44 -18.84 -13.83
CA ALA A 27 -17.81 -19.28 -13.53
C ALA A 27 -18.78 -18.97 -14.69
N VAL A 28 -18.68 -17.80 -15.31
CA VAL A 28 -19.49 -17.42 -16.47
C VAL A 28 -19.19 -18.32 -17.68
N LEU A 29 -17.91 -18.59 -17.96
CA LEU A 29 -17.51 -19.51 -19.03
C LEU A 29 -18.02 -20.95 -18.80
N ALA A 30 -17.97 -21.43 -17.55
CA ALA A 30 -18.51 -22.73 -17.18
C ALA A 30 -20.04 -22.80 -17.31
N LEU A 31 -20.76 -21.72 -17.00
CA LEU A 31 -22.22 -21.65 -17.18
C LEU A 31 -22.62 -21.59 -18.66
N LEU A 32 -21.88 -20.85 -19.48
CA LEU A 32 -22.10 -20.78 -20.93
C LEU A 32 -21.79 -22.09 -21.66
N ALA A 33 -21.02 -22.98 -21.03
CA ALA A 33 -20.75 -24.32 -21.53
C ALA A 33 -21.90 -25.33 -21.35
N LEU A 34 -22.74 -25.14 -20.32
CA LEU A 34 -23.87 -26.04 -20.03
C LEU A 34 -24.84 -26.24 -21.21
N PRO A 35 -25.27 -25.20 -21.95
CA PRO A 35 -26.13 -25.40 -23.12
C PRO A 35 -25.43 -26.13 -24.28
N ILE A 36 -24.11 -25.96 -24.44
CA ILE A 36 -23.33 -26.67 -25.46
C ILE A 36 -23.26 -28.17 -25.12
N VAL A 37 -23.05 -28.51 -23.85
CA VAL A 37 -23.07 -29.89 -23.37
C VAL A 37 -24.48 -30.50 -23.51
N ALA A 38 -25.54 -29.75 -23.23
CA ALA A 38 -26.91 -30.23 -23.43
C ALA A 38 -27.21 -30.54 -24.91
N LEU A 39 -26.80 -29.65 -25.83
CA LEU A 39 -26.94 -29.85 -27.27
C LEU A 39 -26.11 -31.06 -27.76
N TYR A 40 -24.93 -31.26 -27.19
CA TYR A 40 -24.09 -32.44 -27.45
C TYR A 40 -24.81 -33.76 -27.10
N PHE A 41 -25.44 -33.84 -25.92
CA PHE A 41 -26.17 -35.04 -25.51
C PHE A 41 -27.42 -35.31 -26.37
N ILE A 42 -28.09 -34.25 -26.83
CA ILE A 42 -29.21 -34.35 -27.76
C ILE A 42 -28.73 -34.88 -29.12
N ALA A 43 -27.61 -34.37 -29.63
CA ALA A 43 -27.01 -34.81 -30.90
C ALA A 43 -26.43 -36.24 -30.83
N ALA A 44 -25.84 -36.64 -29.70
CA ALA A 44 -25.34 -37.99 -29.47
C ALA A 44 -26.46 -39.04 -29.56
N LYS A 45 -27.66 -38.70 -29.07
CA LYS A 45 -28.85 -39.57 -29.10
C LYS A 45 -29.42 -39.76 -30.51
N ALA A 46 -29.04 -38.91 -31.48
CA ALA A 46 -29.46 -38.97 -32.87
C ALA A 46 -28.55 -39.83 -33.78
N GLY A 47 -27.59 -40.59 -33.22
CA GLY A 47 -26.81 -41.60 -33.95
C GLY A 47 -25.50 -41.13 -34.59
N GLY A 48 -25.09 -39.87 -34.39
CA GLY A 48 -23.82 -39.32 -34.90
C GLY A 48 -22.64 -39.54 -33.96
N VAL A 49 -22.26 -40.79 -33.68
CA VAL A 49 -21.39 -41.13 -32.53
C VAL A 49 -19.93 -40.64 -32.68
N ILE A 50 -19.38 -40.58 -33.91
CA ILE A 50 -17.94 -40.35 -34.14
C ILE A 50 -17.57 -38.85 -34.15
N HIS A 51 -18.36 -38.01 -34.83
CA HIS A 51 -18.10 -36.56 -34.87
C HIS A 51 -18.32 -35.90 -33.52
N VAL A 52 -19.29 -36.39 -32.76
CA VAL A 52 -19.63 -35.87 -31.44
C VAL A 52 -18.47 -36.14 -30.46
N GLY A 53 -17.89 -37.34 -30.43
CA GLY A 53 -16.72 -37.64 -29.60
C GLY A 53 -15.52 -36.69 -29.80
N ILE A 54 -15.17 -36.40 -31.07
CA ILE A 54 -14.03 -35.51 -31.39
C ILE A 54 -14.28 -34.07 -30.91
N LEU A 55 -15.50 -33.55 -31.11
CA LEU A 55 -15.91 -32.24 -30.61
C LEU A 55 -15.87 -32.16 -29.07
N GLY A 56 -16.26 -33.23 -28.38
CA GLY A 56 -16.17 -33.31 -26.91
C GLY A 56 -14.72 -33.30 -26.41
N PHE A 57 -13.82 -34.02 -27.06
CA PHE A 57 -12.39 -34.02 -26.71
C PHE A 57 -11.72 -32.67 -26.96
N LEU A 58 -12.03 -32.00 -28.08
CA LEU A 58 -11.51 -30.66 -28.38
C LEU A 58 -12.02 -29.62 -27.38
N TRP A 59 -13.29 -29.71 -26.98
CA TRP A 59 -13.89 -28.82 -25.99
C TRP A 59 -13.29 -29.03 -24.59
N LEU A 60 -13.11 -30.28 -24.16
CA LEU A 60 -12.46 -30.61 -22.89
C LEU A 60 -11.00 -30.12 -22.86
N GLY A 61 -10.27 -30.30 -23.97
CA GLY A 61 -8.90 -29.79 -24.12
C GLY A 61 -8.80 -28.26 -24.04
N LEU A 62 -9.78 -27.55 -24.61
CA LEU A 62 -9.87 -26.09 -24.53
C LEU A 62 -10.13 -25.62 -23.08
N VAL A 63 -11.07 -26.25 -22.38
CA VAL A 63 -11.40 -25.92 -20.98
C VAL A 63 -10.21 -26.19 -20.05
N ILE A 64 -9.50 -27.31 -20.25
CA ILE A 64 -8.29 -27.63 -19.48
C ILE A 64 -7.19 -26.61 -19.77
N SER A 65 -6.99 -26.21 -21.03
CA SER A 65 -5.98 -25.21 -21.41
C SER A 65 -6.28 -23.83 -20.82
N ILE A 66 -7.55 -23.41 -20.82
CA ILE A 66 -7.97 -22.12 -20.23
C ILE A 66 -7.78 -22.14 -18.71
N ASN A 67 -8.23 -23.21 -18.03
CA ASN A 67 -8.05 -23.34 -16.58
C ASN A 67 -6.57 -23.41 -16.19
N TRP A 68 -5.75 -24.12 -16.97
CA TRP A 68 -4.30 -24.18 -16.77
C TRP A 68 -3.65 -22.81 -16.96
N PHE A 69 -4.03 -22.05 -17.99
CA PHE A 69 -3.53 -20.70 -18.22
C PHE A 69 -3.92 -19.72 -17.11
N VAL A 70 -5.16 -19.79 -16.63
CA VAL A 70 -5.63 -19.01 -15.46
C VAL A 70 -4.85 -19.38 -14.20
N PHE A 71 -4.58 -20.67 -13.98
CA PHE A 71 -3.77 -21.14 -12.85
C PHE A 71 -2.32 -20.66 -12.94
N GLN A 72 -1.71 -20.66 -14.14
CA GLN A 72 -0.37 -20.12 -14.36
C GLN A 72 -0.31 -18.61 -14.10
N ILE A 73 -1.28 -17.83 -14.59
CA ILE A 73 -1.39 -16.40 -14.26
C ILE A 73 -1.54 -16.19 -12.75
N GLY A 74 -2.32 -17.02 -12.07
CA GLY A 74 -2.48 -16.98 -10.62
C GLY A 74 -1.17 -17.26 -9.85
N LEU A 75 -0.39 -18.24 -10.30
CA LEU A 75 0.93 -18.55 -9.71
C LEU A 75 1.96 -17.45 -9.97
N GLU A 76 1.96 -16.87 -11.17
CA GLU A 76 2.90 -15.81 -11.55
C GLU A 76 2.57 -14.50 -10.81
N ALA A 77 1.28 -14.19 -10.62
CA ALA A 77 0.79 -13.13 -9.74
C ALA A 77 1.15 -13.36 -8.25
N ALA A 78 1.07 -14.61 -7.77
CA ALA A 78 1.50 -14.95 -6.41
C ALA A 78 3.02 -14.78 -6.23
N SER A 79 3.82 -15.16 -7.24
CA SER A 79 5.28 -15.05 -7.20
C SER A 79 5.80 -13.61 -7.29
N THR A 80 5.07 -12.73 -7.97
CA THR A 80 5.40 -11.30 -8.09
C THR A 80 5.03 -10.52 -6.83
N GLY A 81 4.00 -10.94 -6.08
CA GLY A 81 3.69 -10.41 -4.75
C GLY A 81 4.70 -10.82 -3.65
N GLU A 82 5.39 -11.95 -3.80
CA GLU A 82 6.38 -12.44 -2.82
C GLU A 82 7.77 -11.79 -3.00
N LYS A 83 8.17 -11.49 -4.25
CA LYS A 83 9.52 -10.95 -4.55
C LYS A 83 9.69 -9.46 -4.22
N ASP A 84 8.64 -8.65 -4.33
CA ASP A 84 8.70 -7.23 -3.93
C ASP A 84 8.55 -7.04 -2.41
N SER A 85 8.09 -8.07 -1.69
CA SER A 85 7.88 -7.97 -0.25
C SER A 85 9.05 -8.49 0.58
N THR A 86 9.93 -9.36 0.08
CA THR A 86 11.00 -9.95 0.91
C THR A 86 12.26 -9.08 1.01
N GLU A 87 12.71 -8.44 -0.07
CA GLU A 87 13.88 -7.55 -0.04
C GLU A 87 13.55 -6.19 0.60
N THR A 88 12.31 -5.72 0.43
CA THR A 88 11.81 -4.47 1.02
C THR A 88 11.49 -4.63 2.51
N LYS A 89 10.91 -5.76 2.94
CA LYS A 89 10.62 -6.03 4.37
C LYS A 89 11.88 -6.09 5.23
N GLU A 90 13.01 -6.57 4.73
CA GLU A 90 14.22 -6.70 5.55
C GLU A 90 14.86 -5.32 5.84
N SER A 91 14.96 -4.46 4.82
CA SER A 91 15.39 -3.04 4.95
C SER A 91 14.37 -2.17 5.69
N GLU A 92 13.07 -2.38 5.44
CA GLU A 92 11.99 -1.72 6.15
C GLU A 92 11.95 -2.15 7.62
N SER A 93 12.18 -3.43 7.96
CA SER A 93 12.15 -3.88 9.36
C SER A 93 13.26 -3.25 10.21
N GLU A 94 14.46 -3.05 9.67
CA GLU A 94 15.58 -2.41 10.38
C GLU A 94 15.30 -0.92 10.57
N THR A 95 14.83 -0.23 9.52
CA THR A 95 14.50 1.20 9.54
C THR A 95 13.26 1.50 10.41
N VAL A 96 12.23 0.67 10.33
CA VAL A 96 11.02 0.74 11.17
C VAL A 96 11.38 0.41 12.63
N ARG A 97 12.25 -0.58 12.91
CA ARG A 97 12.77 -0.80 14.26
C ARG A 97 13.54 0.42 14.77
N GLN A 98 14.35 1.08 13.92
CA GLN A 98 15.08 2.29 14.30
C GLN A 98 14.15 3.49 14.54
N LEU A 99 13.12 3.68 13.71
CA LEU A 99 12.10 4.72 13.90
C LEU A 99 11.26 4.45 15.15
N LEU A 100 10.80 3.21 15.37
CA LEU A 100 10.08 2.81 16.59
C LEU A 100 10.96 2.93 17.84
N HIS A 101 12.26 2.65 17.74
CA HIS A 101 13.22 2.84 18.82
C HIS A 101 13.41 4.32 19.14
N CYS A 102 13.54 5.18 18.13
CA CYS A 102 13.58 6.63 18.29
C CYS A 102 12.27 7.18 18.89
N ALA A 103 11.11 6.72 18.41
CA ALA A 103 9.80 7.10 18.93
C ALA A 103 9.62 6.67 20.40
N ARG A 104 10.07 5.46 20.78
CA ARG A 104 10.08 4.99 22.18
C ARG A 104 11.03 5.81 23.07
N PHE A 105 12.21 6.16 22.57
CA PHE A 105 13.14 7.05 23.27
C PHE A 105 12.53 8.44 23.51
N TRP A 106 11.88 9.02 22.49
CA TRP A 106 11.18 10.30 22.59
C TRP A 106 10.00 10.23 23.56
N ARG A 107 9.22 9.15 23.53
CA ARG A 107 8.07 8.90 24.43
C ARG A 107 8.50 8.73 25.91
N SER A 108 9.75 8.31 26.16
CA SER A 108 10.34 8.23 27.50
C SER A 108 10.93 9.55 28.02
N SER A 109 11.14 10.52 27.13
CA SER A 109 11.61 11.86 27.46
C SER A 109 10.42 12.72 27.90
N ARG A 110 10.26 12.91 29.22
CA ARG A 110 9.13 13.68 29.81
C ARG A 110 9.00 15.06 29.16
N PRO A 111 7.78 15.56 28.91
CA PRO A 111 7.59 16.93 28.41
C PRO A 111 8.03 17.91 29.51
N LEU A 112 8.96 18.81 29.19
CA LEU A 112 9.27 19.96 30.02
C LEU A 112 8.02 20.85 30.10
N ALA A 113 7.27 20.68 31.18
CA ALA A 113 6.15 21.53 31.52
C ALA A 113 6.66 22.92 31.95
N ARG A 114 6.52 23.92 31.08
CA ARG A 114 5.89 25.24 31.31
C ARG A 114 6.48 26.35 30.40
N PRO A 115 5.65 27.28 29.87
CA PRO A 115 6.00 28.13 28.74
C PRO A 115 6.32 29.59 29.13
N HIS A 116 7.33 29.85 29.98
CA HIS A 116 7.70 31.26 30.29
C HIS A 116 9.18 31.57 30.54
N VAL A 117 10.14 30.70 30.19
CA VAL A 117 11.59 31.02 30.34
C VAL A 117 12.41 30.77 29.07
N ALA A 118 11.79 30.85 27.89
CA ALA A 118 12.49 30.63 26.61
C ALA A 118 13.29 31.86 26.10
N ALA A 119 13.25 33.00 26.79
CA ALA A 119 13.85 34.24 26.28
C ALA A 119 15.21 34.63 26.90
N GLN A 120 15.77 33.87 27.85
CA GLN A 120 17.00 34.27 28.56
C GLN A 120 18.13 33.23 28.63
N LEU A 121 18.03 32.11 27.91
CA LEU A 121 19.08 31.09 27.86
C LEU A 121 19.82 31.03 26.51
N PHE A 122 20.00 32.20 25.87
CA PHE A 122 20.91 32.38 24.74
C PHE A 122 22.00 33.42 25.10
N SER A 123 22.61 33.28 26.27
CA SER A 123 23.91 33.89 26.51
C SER A 123 24.61 33.13 27.62
N SER A 124 25.85 32.74 27.33
CA SER A 124 26.78 32.04 28.21
C SER A 124 26.40 30.60 28.57
N HIS A 125 27.05 29.63 27.92
CA HIS A 125 28.01 28.77 28.62
C HIS A 125 28.79 27.94 27.60
N THR A 126 30.09 28.21 27.60
CA THR A 126 31.12 27.54 26.81
C THR A 126 31.53 26.25 27.53
N ALA A 127 31.62 25.17 26.73
CA ALA A 127 32.47 23.98 26.89
C ALA A 127 32.25 23.00 28.07
N CYS A 128 31.74 21.81 27.76
CA CYS A 128 32.28 20.49 28.11
C CYS A 128 31.47 19.42 27.35
N GLY A 129 31.95 18.41 26.62
CA GLY A 129 33.26 17.98 26.16
C GLY A 129 33.02 16.78 25.22
N GLY A 130 33.72 16.77 24.08
CA GLY A 130 33.98 15.60 23.23
C GLY A 130 32.83 14.65 22.87
N LEU A 131 31.98 15.01 21.91
CA LEU A 131 31.37 14.01 21.03
C LEU A 131 32.11 14.06 19.69
N SER A 132 32.78 12.95 19.37
CA SER A 132 33.46 12.70 18.11
C SER A 132 32.62 13.16 16.91
N THR A 133 33.06 14.22 16.25
CA THR A 133 32.50 14.70 14.98
C THR A 133 32.89 13.74 13.87
N THR A 134 32.20 12.61 13.76
CA THR A 134 31.91 12.07 12.44
C THR A 134 30.99 13.10 11.78
N THR A 135 31.51 13.84 10.82
CA THR A 135 30.80 14.84 10.00
C THR A 135 29.75 14.17 9.12
N GLY A 136 28.76 13.53 9.74
CA GLY A 136 27.56 13.03 9.09
C GLY A 136 26.47 14.09 9.20
N LYS A 137 25.95 14.56 8.06
CA LYS A 137 24.75 15.39 8.03
C LYS A 137 23.66 14.68 8.84
N GLN A 138 23.04 15.37 9.80
CA GLN A 138 21.94 14.81 10.58
C GLN A 138 20.85 14.31 9.62
N ARG A 139 20.42 13.05 9.81
CA ARG A 139 19.36 12.43 9.02
C ARG A 139 17.99 12.78 9.60
N ILE A 140 17.10 13.28 8.76
CA ILE A 140 15.74 13.68 9.15
C ILE A 140 14.72 12.91 8.32
N ALA A 141 13.83 12.19 9.01
CA ALA A 141 12.63 11.61 8.42
C ALA A 141 11.55 12.69 8.35
N VAL A 142 10.92 12.86 7.19
CA VAL A 142 9.78 13.78 7.02
C VAL A 142 8.57 12.96 6.61
N GLY A 143 7.48 13.08 7.35
CA GLY A 143 6.18 12.54 6.94
C GLY A 143 5.70 13.26 5.70
N ILE A 144 5.69 12.59 4.54
CA ILE A 144 5.19 13.12 3.27
C ILE A 144 3.78 12.56 3.10
N SER A 145 2.77 13.42 3.00
CA SER A 145 1.37 12.99 2.85
C SER A 145 0.86 13.10 1.41
N GLY A 146 1.69 13.56 0.48
CA GLY A 146 1.26 13.99 -0.87
C GLY A 146 0.85 15.47 -0.93
N GLY A 147 0.67 16.12 0.23
CA GLY A 147 0.32 17.54 0.33
C GLY A 147 1.52 18.51 0.22
N VAL A 148 1.20 19.77 -0.08
CA VAL A 148 2.18 20.85 -0.32
C VAL A 148 3.04 21.15 0.92
N ASP A 149 2.45 21.18 2.12
CA ASP A 149 3.17 21.55 3.35
C ASP A 149 4.33 20.60 3.65
N SER A 150 4.10 19.30 3.48
CA SER A 150 5.12 18.27 3.68
C SER A 150 6.23 18.33 2.63
N ALA A 151 5.88 18.64 1.38
CA ALA A 151 6.83 18.83 0.28
C ALA A 151 7.75 20.04 0.52
N VAL A 152 7.16 21.18 0.90
CA VAL A 152 7.91 22.39 1.22
C VAL A 152 8.80 22.18 2.45
N THR A 153 8.30 21.47 3.46
CA THR A 153 9.10 21.12 4.66
C THR A 153 10.34 20.33 4.29
N ALA A 154 10.21 19.28 3.45
CA ALA A 154 11.33 18.48 2.98
C ALA A 154 12.35 19.31 2.17
N LEU A 155 11.86 20.19 1.30
CA LEU A 155 12.69 21.11 0.51
C LEU A 155 13.50 22.04 1.42
N LEU A 156 12.86 22.69 2.40
CA LEU A 156 13.53 23.62 3.30
C LEU A 156 14.60 22.93 4.15
N LEU A 157 14.35 21.70 4.60
CA LEU A 157 15.34 20.91 5.35
C LEU A 157 16.52 20.50 4.46
N GLN A 158 16.25 20.10 3.21
CA GLN A 158 17.30 19.80 2.24
C GLN A 158 18.17 21.03 1.95
N GLN A 159 17.56 22.21 1.75
CA GLN A 159 18.27 23.47 1.53
C GLN A 159 19.17 23.89 2.70
N LYS A 160 18.77 23.55 3.93
CA LYS A 160 19.59 23.74 5.15
C LYS A 160 20.75 22.75 5.27
N GLY A 161 20.89 21.81 4.33
CA GLY A 161 22.00 20.87 4.27
C GLY A 161 21.80 19.58 5.05
N TYR A 162 20.58 19.30 5.53
CA TYR A 162 20.25 18.03 6.20
C TYR A 162 20.14 16.88 5.20
N GLN A 163 20.34 15.65 5.69
CA GLN A 163 20.07 14.45 4.91
C GLN A 163 18.61 14.03 5.13
N VAL A 164 17.74 14.37 4.18
CA VAL A 164 16.29 14.17 4.30
C VAL A 164 15.86 12.89 3.60
N PHE A 165 14.93 12.16 4.20
CA PHE A 165 14.16 11.10 3.54
C PHE A 165 12.68 11.22 3.88
N GLY A 166 11.82 10.84 2.94
CA GLY A 166 10.37 10.85 3.10
C GLY A 166 9.86 9.56 3.72
N VAL A 167 8.79 9.67 4.50
CA VAL A 167 8.00 8.55 5.03
C VAL A 167 6.53 8.79 4.70
N PHE A 168 5.91 7.87 3.97
CA PHE A 168 4.48 7.87 3.67
C PHE A 168 3.80 6.80 4.54
N MET A 169 2.73 7.18 5.24
CA MET A 169 2.07 6.32 6.23
C MET A 169 0.71 5.87 5.72
N LYS A 170 0.51 4.56 5.59
CA LYS A 170 -0.80 3.95 5.36
C LYS A 170 -1.47 3.65 6.69
N ASN A 171 -2.45 4.47 7.07
CA ASN A 171 -3.12 4.36 8.38
C ASN A 171 -4.53 3.76 8.29
N TRP A 172 -5.06 3.54 7.09
CA TRP A 172 -6.40 3.05 6.86
C TRP A 172 -6.41 2.06 5.71
N ASP A 173 -7.27 1.05 5.77
CA ASP A 173 -7.48 0.10 4.68
C ASP A 173 -8.73 0.46 3.90
N GLU A 174 -8.55 0.81 2.63
CA GLU A 174 -9.64 1.17 1.73
C GLU A 174 -10.49 -0.05 1.33
N ALA A 175 -10.01 -1.28 1.58
CA ALA A 175 -10.85 -2.49 1.44
C ALA A 175 -12.09 -2.46 2.36
N GLU A 176 -12.04 -1.67 3.44
CA GLU A 176 -13.18 -1.44 4.34
C GLU A 176 -14.13 -0.32 3.84
N GLU A 177 -13.73 0.46 2.83
CA GLU A 177 -14.57 1.48 2.23
C GLU A 177 -15.42 0.91 1.09
N THR A 178 -16.74 0.85 1.30
CA THR A 178 -17.66 0.39 0.27
C THR A 178 -17.89 1.50 -0.78
N GLY A 179 -17.13 1.49 -1.87
CA GLY A 179 -17.42 2.30 -3.07
C GLY A 179 -16.73 3.67 -3.20
N GLY A 180 -15.63 3.89 -2.47
CA GLY A 180 -14.80 5.09 -2.61
C GLY A 180 -13.84 5.04 -3.81
N ALA A 181 -13.56 6.20 -4.40
CA ALA A 181 -12.42 6.34 -5.29
C ALA A 181 -11.14 6.26 -4.45
N CYS A 182 -10.21 5.41 -4.86
CA CYS A 182 -8.96 5.13 -4.17
C CYS A 182 -8.10 6.40 -4.00
N THR A 183 -8.11 6.97 -2.78
CA THR A 183 -7.43 8.23 -2.45
C THR A 183 -5.98 8.01 -2.05
N PHE A 184 -5.71 6.89 -1.39
CA PHE A 184 -4.38 6.49 -0.94
C PHE A 184 -3.40 6.37 -2.11
N GLU A 185 -3.77 5.67 -3.18
CA GLU A 185 -2.93 5.54 -4.37
C GLU A 185 -2.64 6.90 -5.02
N GLN A 186 -3.58 7.84 -4.96
CA GLN A 186 -3.36 9.20 -5.47
C GLN A 186 -2.34 9.95 -4.60
N ASP A 187 -2.53 9.93 -3.29
CA ASP A 187 -1.63 10.58 -2.34
C ASP A 187 -0.22 9.95 -2.38
N LEU A 188 -0.13 8.63 -2.54
CA LEU A 188 1.13 7.92 -2.70
C LEU A 188 1.83 8.31 -4.01
N ARG A 189 1.08 8.46 -5.12
CA ARG A 189 1.64 8.94 -6.38
C ARG A 189 2.19 10.36 -6.23
N ASP A 190 1.47 11.24 -5.55
CA ASP A 190 1.91 12.63 -5.32
C ASP A 190 3.12 12.69 -4.38
N ALA A 191 3.14 11.91 -3.29
CA ALA A 191 4.28 11.76 -2.40
C ALA A 191 5.52 11.24 -3.15
N THR A 192 5.33 10.22 -4.00
CA THR A 192 6.38 9.66 -4.87
C THR A 192 6.92 10.71 -5.83
N ARG A 193 6.04 11.50 -6.45
CA ARG A 193 6.42 12.57 -7.36
C ARG A 193 7.25 13.64 -6.66
N VAL A 194 6.81 14.10 -5.48
CA VAL A 194 7.55 15.07 -4.66
C VAL A 194 8.94 14.56 -4.32
N CYS A 195 9.05 13.32 -3.82
CA CYS A 195 10.33 12.76 -3.41
C CYS A 195 11.28 12.55 -4.60
N LYS A 196 10.76 12.13 -5.77
CA LYS A 196 11.53 12.06 -7.02
C LYS A 196 12.04 13.43 -7.46
N THR A 197 11.21 14.48 -7.40
CA THR A 197 11.60 15.84 -7.74
C THR A 197 12.70 16.37 -6.80
N LEU A 198 12.56 16.11 -5.50
CA LEU A 198 13.54 16.52 -4.49
C LEU A 198 14.77 15.60 -4.44
N LYS A 199 14.78 14.48 -5.16
CA LYS A 199 15.85 13.46 -5.15
C LYS A 199 16.13 12.93 -3.74
N ILE A 200 15.07 12.70 -2.96
CA ILE A 200 15.13 12.08 -1.64
C ILE A 200 14.47 10.69 -1.69
N PRO A 201 14.95 9.71 -0.92
CA PRO A 201 14.29 8.41 -0.84
C PRO A 201 12.94 8.54 -0.13
N LEU A 202 11.97 7.76 -0.58
CA LEU A 202 10.64 7.65 0.02
C LEU A 202 10.49 6.22 0.56
N HIS A 203 10.05 6.11 1.81
CA HIS A 203 9.70 4.86 2.46
C HIS A 203 8.21 4.84 2.74
N THR A 204 7.58 3.68 2.61
CA THR A 204 6.17 3.49 2.97
C THR A 204 6.12 2.65 4.25
N VAL A 205 5.23 3.00 5.16
CA VAL A 205 5.00 2.24 6.39
C VAL A 205 3.50 2.04 6.59
N GLU A 206 3.11 0.87 7.06
CA GLU A 206 1.72 0.52 7.32
C GLU A 206 1.45 0.54 8.83
N PHE A 207 0.46 1.34 9.24
CA PHE A 207 0.00 1.51 10.63
C PHE A 207 -1.51 1.31 10.76
N VAL A 208 -2.13 0.58 9.83
CA VAL A 208 -3.57 0.33 9.81
C VAL A 208 -4.04 -0.29 11.14
N GLN A 209 -3.31 -1.31 11.63
CA GLN A 209 -3.67 -2.00 12.87
C GLN A 209 -3.51 -1.10 14.09
N GLU A 210 -2.42 -0.35 14.18
CA GLU A 210 -2.15 0.58 15.27
C GLU A 210 -3.17 1.71 15.30
N TYR A 211 -3.52 2.27 14.13
CA TYR A 211 -4.53 3.31 14.01
C TYR A 211 -5.91 2.80 14.44
N TRP A 212 -6.30 1.60 14.01
CA TRP A 212 -7.57 0.99 14.39
C TRP A 212 -7.69 0.84 15.91
N HIS A 213 -6.66 0.29 16.55
CA HIS A 213 -6.67 0.02 17.99
C HIS A 213 -6.47 1.26 18.87
N GLN A 214 -5.58 2.19 18.48
CA GLN A 214 -5.17 3.31 19.34
C GLN A 214 -5.89 4.62 19.03
N VAL A 215 -6.65 4.70 17.93
CA VAL A 215 -7.37 5.91 17.53
C VAL A 215 -8.84 5.61 17.26
N PHE A 216 -9.12 4.68 16.34
CA PHE A 216 -10.48 4.48 15.85
C PHE A 216 -11.41 3.82 16.86
N THR A 217 -10.93 2.80 17.58
CA THR A 217 -11.72 2.08 18.60
C THR A 217 -12.21 3.03 19.70
N ASP A 218 -11.32 3.89 20.20
CA ASP A 218 -11.67 4.89 21.22
C ASP A 218 -12.64 5.95 20.66
N PHE A 219 -12.42 6.39 19.42
CA PHE A 219 -13.31 7.33 18.73
C PHE A 219 -14.76 6.80 18.65
N VAL A 220 -14.94 5.54 18.24
CA VAL A 220 -16.27 4.92 18.14
C VAL A 220 -16.91 4.77 19.52
N ALA A 221 -16.15 4.36 20.53
CA ALA A 221 -16.65 4.24 21.91
C ALA A 221 -17.12 5.60 22.46
N ASP A 222 -16.38 6.67 22.20
CA ASP A 222 -16.73 8.04 22.62
C ASP A 222 -17.96 8.57 21.90
N CYS A 223 -18.05 8.36 20.59
CA CYS A 223 -19.25 8.69 19.79
C CYS A 223 -20.48 7.94 20.31
N ALA A 224 -20.37 6.65 20.65
CA ALA A 224 -21.46 5.84 21.20
C ALA A 224 -21.95 6.36 22.57
N ARG A 225 -21.10 7.06 23.31
CA ARG A 225 -21.43 7.74 24.57
C ARG A 225 -22.03 9.15 24.37
N GLY A 226 -22.23 9.58 23.12
CA GLY A 226 -22.73 10.90 22.78
C GLY A 226 -21.69 12.02 22.92
N LEU A 227 -20.41 11.69 22.97
CA LEU A 227 -19.32 12.67 22.95
C LEU A 227 -18.94 13.03 21.51
N THR A 228 -18.22 14.14 21.35
CA THR A 228 -17.61 14.54 20.07
C THR A 228 -16.08 14.47 20.20
N PRO A 229 -15.48 13.27 20.12
CA PRO A 229 -14.03 13.09 20.22
C PRO A 229 -13.30 13.68 19.01
N ASN A 230 -12.04 14.11 19.22
CA ASN A 230 -11.15 14.53 18.13
C ASN A 230 -10.08 13.45 17.88
N PRO A 231 -10.22 12.62 16.83
CA PRO A 231 -9.30 11.53 16.54
C PRO A 231 -7.89 12.02 16.12
N ASP A 232 -7.75 13.26 15.63
CA ASP A 232 -6.45 13.81 15.21
C ASP A 232 -5.48 13.97 16.38
N LEU A 233 -5.99 14.29 17.58
CA LEU A 233 -5.17 14.37 18.79
C LEU A 233 -4.57 13.01 19.14
N ALA A 234 -5.36 11.95 19.03
CA ALA A 234 -4.89 10.59 19.25
C ALA A 234 -3.93 10.16 18.12
N CYS A 235 -4.24 10.45 16.86
CA CYS A 235 -3.36 10.17 15.72
C CYS A 235 -1.96 10.81 15.89
N ASN A 236 -1.89 12.09 16.26
CA ASN A 236 -0.61 12.78 16.49
C ASN A 236 0.16 12.20 17.70
N ARG A 237 -0.55 11.69 18.71
CA ARG A 237 0.06 11.10 19.92
C ARG A 237 0.54 9.67 19.74
N HIS A 238 -0.17 8.89 18.93
CA HIS A 238 0.03 7.45 18.84
C HIS A 238 0.76 7.03 17.56
N ILE A 239 0.56 7.76 16.46
CA ILE A 239 1.02 7.37 15.12
C ILE A 239 2.11 8.30 14.58
N LYS A 240 1.91 9.63 14.59
CA LYS A 240 2.82 10.59 13.90
C LYS A 240 4.07 11.01 14.67
N VAL A 241 4.38 10.37 15.81
CA VAL A 241 5.49 10.74 16.73
C VAL A 241 6.78 9.98 16.48
#